data_AF-A0A7S2FZL6-F1
#
_entry.id   AF-A0A7S2FZL6-F1
#
_cell.length_a   1.000
_cell.length_b   1.000
_cell.length_c   1.000
_cell.angle_alpha   90.00
_cell.angle_beta   90.00
_cell.angle_gamma   90.00
#
_symmetry.space_group_name_H-M   'P 1'
#
loop_
_entity.id
_entity.type
_entity.pdbx_description
1 polymer ?
#
loop_
_entity_poly.entity_id
_entity_poly.type
_entity_poly.pdbx_seq_one_letter_code
_entity_poly.pdbx_strand_id
1 'polypeptide(L)'
;VFSHLSWTITDAPRFPHRQLMIDTSRHYEPISVIRQMIDACSFAKVNVIHWHLSDSQSFPFDTPSHPELAAMGAFSKFERYTDADIANIVEYSRKRGIRVMVEFDTPGHADSWCYGVPEVCPSP
;
A
#
# COMPACT_ATOMS: atom_id res chain seq x y z
N VAL A 1 30.52 -5.00 26.02
CA VAL A 1 29.73 -3.75 26.12
C VAL A 1 28.27 -4.18 26.18
N PHE A 2 27.56 -4.33 27.30
CA PHE A 2 27.55 -3.68 28.61
C PHE A 2 27.35 -4.73 29.74
N SER A 3 28.19 -4.73 30.77
CA SER A 3 28.20 -5.73 31.86
C SER A 3 27.53 -5.25 33.17
N HIS A 4 26.75 -4.16 33.11
CA HIS A 4 26.18 -3.48 34.29
C HIS A 4 24.66 -3.29 34.24
N LEU A 5 23.97 -3.90 33.28
CA LEU A 5 22.50 -3.84 33.18
C LEU A 5 21.90 -5.10 33.81
N SER A 6 20.97 -4.94 34.75
CA SER A 6 20.34 -6.02 35.52
C SER A 6 19.34 -6.89 34.74
N TRP A 7 19.29 -6.76 33.41
CA TRP A 7 18.27 -7.41 32.57
C TRP A 7 18.91 -8.03 31.33
N THR A 8 18.48 -9.24 30.99
CA THR A 8 18.79 -9.92 29.73
C THR A 8 17.49 -10.19 28.99
N ILE A 9 17.41 -9.77 27.72
CA ILE A 9 16.24 -9.98 26.85
C ILE A 9 16.66 -10.88 25.70
N THR A 10 15.87 -11.92 25.43
CA THR A 10 15.96 -12.76 24.23
C THR A 10 14.62 -12.65 23.50
N ASP A 11 14.63 -12.16 22.27
CA ASP A 11 13.41 -11.85 21.50
C ASP A 11 13.54 -12.38 20.06
N ALA A 12 12.46 -12.95 19.54
CA ALA A 12 12.33 -13.40 18.17
C ALA A 12 10.84 -13.55 17.79
N PRO A 13 10.44 -13.27 16.54
CA PRO A 13 9.05 -13.41 16.13
C PRO A 13 8.66 -14.88 16.01
N ARG A 14 7.50 -15.26 16.57
CA ARG A 14 6.89 -16.59 16.33
C ARG A 14 6.54 -16.81 14.85
N PHE A 15 6.05 -15.76 14.18
CA PHE A 15 5.63 -15.79 12.78
C PHE A 15 6.41 -14.76 11.96
N PRO A 16 7.00 -15.15 10.80
CA PRO A 16 7.80 -14.25 9.99
C PRO A 16 6.96 -13.24 9.20
N HIS A 17 5.67 -13.51 8.97
CA HIS A 17 4.75 -12.60 8.28
C HIS A 17 3.76 -12.02 9.29
N ARG A 18 3.80 -10.70 9.49
CA ARG A 18 2.92 -9.94 10.40
C ARG A 18 2.50 -8.68 9.67
N GLN A 19 1.22 -8.57 9.35
CA GLN A 19 0.73 -7.64 8.34
C GLN A 19 -0.36 -6.72 8.88
N LEU A 20 -0.38 -5.49 8.37
CA LEU A 20 -1.52 -4.59 8.41
C LEU A 20 -1.96 -4.33 6.96
N MET A 21 -3.26 -4.38 6.69
CA MET A 21 -3.82 -4.02 5.38
C MET A 21 -4.32 -2.58 5.39
N ILE A 22 -3.98 -1.83 4.35
CA ILE A 22 -4.53 -0.50 4.05
C ILE A 22 -5.28 -0.59 2.72
N ASP A 23 -6.45 0.03 2.68
CA ASP A 23 -7.30 0.12 1.49
C ASP A 23 -7.37 1.59 1.08
N THR A 24 -6.76 1.89 -0.07
CA THR A 24 -6.70 3.24 -0.60
C THR A 24 -7.58 3.45 -1.83
N SER A 25 -8.41 2.45 -2.15
CA SER A 25 -9.36 2.55 -3.26
C SER A 25 -10.72 3.06 -2.78
N ARG A 26 -11.22 2.50 -1.67
CA ARG A 26 -12.53 2.91 -1.12
C ARG A 26 -12.51 4.36 -0.66
N HIS A 27 -11.38 4.80 -0.10
CA HIS A 27 -11.06 6.19 0.17
C HIS A 27 -9.58 6.44 -0.12
N TYR A 28 -9.26 7.59 -0.69
CA TYR A 28 -7.87 7.98 -0.86
C TYR A 28 -7.23 8.31 0.49
N GLU A 29 -6.04 7.76 0.75
CA GLU A 29 -5.25 8.05 1.94
C GLU A 29 -4.01 8.89 1.58
N PRO A 30 -3.83 10.11 2.15
CA PRO A 30 -2.65 10.90 1.88
C PRO A 30 -1.35 10.17 2.26
N ILE A 31 -0.27 10.39 1.49
CA ILE A 31 1.06 9.80 1.73
C ILE A 31 1.56 10.04 3.16
N SER A 32 1.24 11.20 3.76
CA SER A 32 1.58 11.49 5.15
C SER A 32 0.91 10.54 6.14
N VAL A 33 -0.34 10.14 5.89
CA VAL A 33 -1.10 9.18 6.72
C VAL A 33 -0.52 7.78 6.56
N ILE A 34 -0.23 7.34 5.34
CA ILE A 34 0.42 6.05 5.08
C ILE A 34 1.77 5.96 5.82
N ARG A 35 2.55 7.05 5.84
CA ARG A 35 3.80 7.11 6.61
C ARG A 35 3.58 6.97 8.12
N GLN A 36 2.54 7.59 8.68
CA GLN A 36 2.20 7.43 10.09
C GLN A 36 1.79 5.99 10.43
N MET A 37 1.05 5.32 9.53
CA MET A 37 0.71 3.90 9.68
C MET A 37 1.96 3.01 9.66
N ILE A 38 2.93 3.30 8.78
CA ILE A 38 4.22 2.61 8.74
C ILE A 38 5.02 2.82 10.03
N ASP A 39 5.02 4.04 10.58
CA ASP A 39 5.64 4.32 11.88
C ASP A 39 4.98 3.50 13.00
N ALA A 40 3.66 3.46 13.06
CA ALA A 40 2.90 2.65 14.02
C ALA A 40 3.23 1.15 13.88
N CYS A 41 3.32 0.64 12.65
CA CYS A 41 3.70 -0.74 12.38
C CYS A 41 5.10 -1.06 12.91
N SER A 42 6.05 -0.13 12.75
CA SER A 42 7.41 -0.28 13.27
C SER A 42 7.42 -0.41 14.80
N PHE A 43 6.62 0.38 15.51
CA PHE A 43 6.50 0.28 16.97
C PHE A 43 5.87 -1.04 17.41
N ALA A 44 4.90 -1.54 16.64
CA ALA A 44 4.22 -2.82 16.89
C ALA A 44 4.98 -4.06 16.37
N LYS A 45 6.19 -3.89 15.81
CA LYS A 45 6.96 -4.95 15.13
C LYS A 45 6.19 -5.65 13.99
N VAL A 46 5.21 -5.00 13.37
CA VAL A 46 4.59 -5.43 12.10
C VAL A 46 5.63 -5.25 10.99
N ASN A 47 5.69 -6.16 10.02
CA ASN A 47 6.73 -6.16 8.99
C ASN A 47 6.21 -6.26 7.54
N VAL A 48 4.90 -6.16 7.35
CA VAL A 48 4.28 -6.08 6.03
C VAL A 48 3.16 -5.05 6.06
N ILE A 49 3.16 -4.12 5.10
CA ILE A 49 1.96 -3.39 4.71
C ILE A 49 1.38 -4.13 3.50
N HIS A 50 0.17 -4.67 3.65
CA HIS A 50 -0.66 -5.04 2.50
C HIS A 50 -1.28 -3.76 2.00
N TRP A 51 -0.96 -3.37 0.78
CA TRP A 51 -1.53 -2.19 0.17
C TRP A 51 -2.53 -2.62 -0.89
N HIS A 52 -3.80 -2.68 -0.49
CA HIS A 52 -4.92 -2.86 -1.39
C HIS A 52 -5.13 -1.54 -2.14
N LEU A 53 -4.47 -1.42 -3.29
CA LEU A 53 -4.21 -0.14 -3.95
C LEU A 53 -5.38 0.31 -4.83
N SER A 54 -6.08 -0.64 -5.46
CA SER A 54 -7.21 -0.41 -6.36
C SER A 54 -8.36 -1.38 -6.04
N ASP A 55 -9.58 -0.92 -6.25
CA ASP A 55 -10.83 -1.67 -6.11
C ASP A 55 -11.89 -1.03 -7.05
N SER A 56 -13.15 -1.43 -6.93
CA SER A 56 -14.31 -0.96 -7.71
C SER A 56 -14.49 0.55 -7.67
N GLN A 57 -14.20 1.18 -6.53
CA GLN A 57 -14.51 2.60 -6.29
C GLN A 57 -13.48 3.54 -6.91
N SER A 58 -12.19 3.17 -6.88
CA SER A 58 -11.16 3.99 -7.51
C SER A 58 -9.89 3.23 -7.90
N PHE A 59 -9.22 3.74 -8.94
CA PHE A 59 -7.89 3.35 -9.38
C PHE A 59 -6.92 4.54 -9.17
N PRO A 60 -6.29 4.67 -7.98
CA PRO A 60 -5.48 5.85 -7.66
C PRO A 60 -4.03 5.78 -8.17
N PHE A 61 -3.56 4.67 -8.75
CA PHE A 61 -2.15 4.53 -9.13
C PHE A 61 -1.85 5.06 -10.53
N ASP A 62 -1.01 6.09 -10.64
CA ASP A 62 -0.53 6.60 -11.93
C ASP A 62 0.52 5.65 -12.54
N THR A 63 0.05 4.59 -13.19
CA THR A 63 0.92 3.65 -13.90
C THR A 63 1.33 4.18 -15.28
N PRO A 64 2.64 4.27 -15.60
CA PRO A 64 3.09 4.82 -16.90
C PRO A 64 2.68 3.98 -18.12
N SER A 65 2.45 2.69 -17.95
CA SER A 65 2.10 1.79 -19.06
C SER A 65 0.64 1.91 -19.49
N HIS A 66 -0.24 2.32 -18.57
CA HIS A 66 -1.69 2.46 -18.76
C HIS A 66 -2.19 3.72 -18.01
N PRO A 67 -1.74 4.92 -18.41
CA PRO A 67 -2.06 6.17 -17.71
C PRO A 67 -3.57 6.45 -17.65
N GLU A 68 -4.34 5.90 -18.60
CA GLU A 68 -5.80 5.98 -18.67
C GLU A 68 -6.51 5.39 -17.44
N LEU A 69 -5.92 4.38 -16.78
CA LEU A 69 -6.51 3.73 -15.60
C LEU A 69 -6.73 4.75 -14.47
N ALA A 70 -5.69 5.48 -14.06
CA ALA A 70 -5.85 6.52 -13.06
C ALA A 70 -6.46 7.80 -13.63
N ALA A 71 -6.21 8.12 -14.91
CA ALA A 71 -6.79 9.29 -15.55
C ALA A 71 -8.33 9.31 -15.45
N MET A 72 -8.95 8.14 -15.61
CA MET A 72 -10.40 7.96 -15.65
C MET A 72 -10.97 7.27 -14.41
N GLY A 73 -10.19 6.44 -13.71
CA GLY A 73 -10.65 5.62 -12.58
C GLY A 73 -10.34 6.17 -11.19
N ALA A 74 -9.48 7.19 -11.04
CA ALA A 74 -9.25 7.84 -9.74
C ALA A 74 -10.39 8.81 -9.37
N PHE A 75 -10.60 9.05 -8.07
CA PHE A 75 -11.59 10.04 -7.61
C PHE A 75 -11.33 11.46 -8.15
N SER A 76 -10.05 11.86 -8.19
CA SER A 76 -9.63 13.12 -8.81
C SER A 76 -8.16 13.06 -9.22
N LYS A 77 -7.68 14.11 -9.89
CA LYS A 77 -6.25 14.28 -10.21
C LYS A 77 -5.35 14.49 -8.99
N PHE A 78 -5.92 14.82 -7.83
CA PHE A 78 -5.18 15.09 -6.59
C PHE A 78 -5.18 13.88 -5.64
N GLU A 79 -6.01 12.88 -5.93
CA GLU A 79 -6.18 11.66 -5.16
C GLU A 79 -5.55 10.49 -5.92
N ARG A 80 -4.28 10.68 -6.29
CA ARG A 80 -3.47 9.71 -7.03
C ARG A 80 -2.11 9.54 -6.39
N TYR A 81 -1.56 8.35 -6.54
CA TYR A 81 -0.20 8.01 -6.17
C TYR A 81 0.66 7.95 -7.42
N THR A 82 1.66 8.82 -7.47
CA THR A 82 2.66 8.76 -8.54
C THR A 82 3.65 7.63 -8.31
N ASP A 83 4.36 7.22 -9.35
CA ASP A 83 5.52 6.30 -9.24
C ASP A 83 6.52 6.76 -8.17
N ALA A 84 6.75 8.09 -8.08
CA ALA A 84 7.63 8.67 -7.08
C ALA A 84 7.07 8.50 -5.66
N ASP A 85 5.76 8.67 -5.46
CA ASP A 85 5.12 8.48 -4.16
C ASP A 85 5.26 7.02 -3.69
N ILE A 86 4.97 6.06 -4.56
CA ILE A 86 5.11 4.64 -4.25
C ILE A 86 6.59 4.29 -3.96
N ALA A 87 7.52 4.74 -4.78
CA ALA A 87 8.96 4.52 -4.53
C ALA A 87 9.41 5.11 -3.17
N ASN A 88 8.91 6.30 -2.82
CA ASN A 88 9.17 6.92 -1.53
C ASN A 88 8.58 6.11 -0.37
N ILE A 89 7.37 5.57 -0.51
CA ILE A 89 6.75 4.70 0.51
C ILE A 89 7.52 3.39 0.67
N VAL A 90 7.96 2.77 -0.43
CA VAL A 90 8.78 1.55 -0.39
C VAL A 90 10.08 1.81 0.37
N GLU A 91 10.80 2.88 0.06
CA GLU A 91 12.04 3.23 0.75
C GLU A 91 11.82 3.60 2.22
N TYR A 92 10.73 4.33 2.52
CA TYR A 92 10.37 4.69 3.89
C TYR A 92 10.05 3.45 4.76
N SER A 93 9.36 2.47 4.16
CA SER A 93 9.04 1.18 4.78
C SER A 93 10.30 0.32 4.96
N ARG A 94 11.17 0.28 3.96
CA ARG A 94 12.44 -0.47 4.00
C ARG A 94 13.33 -0.02 5.16
N LYS A 95 13.43 1.29 5.40
CA LYS A 95 14.18 1.87 6.54
C LYS A 95 13.68 1.40 7.92
N ARG A 96 12.45 0.87 7.99
CA ARG A 96 11.82 0.33 9.21
C ARG A 96 11.71 -1.19 9.22
N GLY A 97 12.29 -1.87 8.23
CA GLY A 97 12.20 -3.33 8.11
C GLY A 97 10.80 -3.82 7.72
N ILE A 98 10.01 -2.98 7.06
CA ILE A 98 8.65 -3.28 6.61
C ILE A 98 8.65 -3.51 5.10
N ARG A 99 8.06 -4.62 4.65
CA ARG A 99 7.82 -4.91 3.23
C ARG A 99 6.52 -4.26 2.78
N VAL A 100 6.49 -3.77 1.55
CA VAL A 100 5.26 -3.32 0.89
C VAL A 100 4.82 -4.44 -0.06
N MET A 101 3.62 -4.96 0.17
CA MET A 101 2.97 -5.96 -0.69
C MET A 101 1.77 -5.27 -1.31
N VAL A 102 1.86 -4.93 -2.60
CA VAL A 102 0.77 -4.27 -3.33
C VAL A 102 -0.18 -5.33 -3.87
N GLU A 103 -1.47 -5.05 -3.76
CA GLU A 103 -2.55 -5.88 -4.30
C GLU A 103 -3.32 -5.11 -5.37
N PHE A 104 -3.56 -5.81 -6.47
CA PHE A 104 -4.49 -5.46 -7.54
C PHE A 104 -5.46 -6.63 -7.69
N ASP A 105 -6.63 -6.53 -7.07
CA ASP A 105 -7.62 -7.61 -7.05
C ASP A 105 -8.30 -7.75 -8.43
N THR A 106 -8.45 -9.01 -8.88
CA THR A 106 -9.07 -9.37 -10.17
C THR A 106 -9.67 -10.79 -10.09
N PRO A 107 -10.73 -11.12 -10.86
CA PRO A 107 -11.46 -10.25 -11.80
C PRO A 107 -12.57 -9.42 -11.13
N GLY A 108 -12.95 -9.75 -9.88
CA GLY A 108 -13.84 -8.91 -9.09
C GLY A 108 -13.13 -7.64 -8.63
N HIS A 109 -13.87 -6.74 -7.97
CA HIS A 109 -13.28 -5.53 -7.38
C HIS A 109 -12.53 -4.64 -8.39
N ALA A 110 -12.93 -4.66 -9.67
CA ALA A 110 -12.20 -4.00 -10.75
C ALA A 110 -13.03 -2.98 -11.54
N ASP A 111 -14.22 -2.58 -11.05
CA ASP A 111 -15.10 -1.65 -11.77
C ASP A 111 -14.42 -0.31 -12.12
N SER A 112 -13.50 0.18 -11.29
CA SER A 112 -12.76 1.43 -11.58
C SER A 112 -11.81 1.32 -12.78
N TRP A 113 -11.36 0.11 -13.11
CA TRP A 113 -10.45 -0.15 -14.21
C TRP A 113 -11.17 0.05 -15.55
N CYS A 114 -12.48 -0.23 -15.57
CA CYS A 114 -13.34 -0.13 -16.73
C CYS A 114 -13.49 1.28 -17.30
N TYR A 115 -13.29 2.31 -16.49
CA TYR A 115 -13.36 3.69 -16.97
C TYR A 115 -12.16 4.05 -17.86
N GLY A 116 -10.99 3.46 -17.60
CA GLY A 116 -9.77 3.70 -18.36
C GLY A 116 -9.58 2.70 -19.50
N VAL A 117 -9.84 1.42 -19.24
CA VAL A 117 -9.61 0.32 -20.18
C VAL A 117 -10.88 -0.52 -20.33
N PRO A 118 -11.84 -0.10 -21.17
CA PRO A 118 -13.13 -0.79 -21.30
C PRO A 118 -13.02 -2.24 -21.80
N GLU A 119 -11.93 -2.62 -22.48
CA GLU A 119 -11.76 -3.96 -23.03
C GLU A 119 -11.58 -5.04 -21.95
N VAL A 120 -11.21 -4.67 -20.71
CA VAL A 120 -11.04 -5.64 -19.61
C VAL A 120 -12.33 -5.91 -18.84
N CYS A 121 -13.40 -5.18 -19.14
CA CYS A 121 -14.66 -5.29 -18.41
C CYS A 121 -15.45 -6.52 -18.85
N PRO A 122 -16.12 -7.21 -17.92
CA PRO A 122 -17.13 -8.19 -18.29
C PRO A 122 -18.15 -7.55 -19.24
N SER A 123 -18.52 -8.26 -20.31
CA SER A 123 -19.58 -7.81 -21.20
C SER A 123 -20.84 -7.47 -20.40
N PRO A 124 -21.56 -6.38 -20.73
CA PRO A 124 -22.79 -6.00 -20.04
C PRO A 124 -23.86 -7.09 -20.06
#